data_AF-A0A955T7D6-F1
#
_entry.id   AF-A0A955T7D6-F1
#
_cell.length_a   1.000
_cell.length_b   1.000
_cell.length_c   1.000
_cell.angle_alpha   90.00
_cell.angle_beta   90.00
_cell.angle_gamma   90.00
#
_symmetry.space_group_name_H-M   'P 1'
#
loop_
_entity.id
_entity.type
_entity.pdbx_description
1 polymer ?
#
loop_
_entity_poly.entity_id
_entity_poly.type
_entity_poly.pdbx_seq_one_letter_code
_entity_poly.pdbx_strand_id
1 'polypeptide(L)'
;LMHRNLNDFRSPYTLDENEVLKWGPEAIFSDETGTSDFGSLDISDPSIRTIDLDFDKRIDVMRPFDFGDGTGGVEYIYNRPAKENGIGAFESRTVFSGGPELPADWVADEAKFDSPNPMIRFADLADLNGDRLLDWVTLAVVGQEVWIDYWPNANGGNWASRKSTERLLASGAQADDFRFMDVNADGLTDLVRVDAFQLTFWINTGADQWSDPIVRTDAPPFTKGLTVLRTLDVNGNGTPDLFWDNSALPKQSLPKGTPTYSYFDFVGDLKPNLLQVIDNGIGRRTLIEYKSSVEDYLAALADGHPWTQKLPTPVDVVARTTTSIGLDLNADGAPDEYHMDTSYFDGFFEVIEKEFRGFAFAQQIMRGDDYDPETGATVGGT
;
A
#
# COMPACT_ATOMS: atom_id res chain seq x y z
N LEU A 1 16.29 -0.15 -7.87
CA LEU A 1 15.77 -1.04 -6.81
C LEU A 1 16.90 -1.39 -5.85
N MET A 2 17.19 -0.49 -4.90
CA MET A 2 18.28 -0.64 -3.93
C MET A 2 17.69 -1.03 -2.57
N HIS A 3 18.27 -2.03 -1.90
CA HIS A 3 18.06 -2.25 -0.48
C HIS A 3 18.58 -1.05 0.32
N ARG A 4 17.70 -0.31 0.99
CA ARG A 4 18.06 0.87 1.81
C ARG A 4 18.05 0.50 3.30
N ASN A 5 19.10 0.87 4.01
CA ASN A 5 19.19 0.66 5.45
C ASN A 5 18.39 1.77 6.16
N LEU A 6 17.64 1.45 7.21
CA LEU A 6 16.97 2.47 8.03
C LEU A 6 17.94 3.46 8.68
N ASN A 7 19.21 3.09 8.84
CA ASN A 7 20.26 4.03 9.26
C ASN A 7 20.67 5.03 8.17
N ASP A 8 20.41 4.73 6.90
CA ASP A 8 20.58 5.69 5.79
C ASP A 8 19.43 6.72 5.81
N PHE A 9 18.27 6.32 6.34
CA PHE A 9 17.13 7.17 6.69
C PHE A 9 17.19 7.67 8.14
N ARG A 10 18.40 7.99 8.64
CA ARG A 10 18.46 8.99 9.71
C ARG A 10 18.02 10.31 9.10
N SER A 11 16.71 10.53 9.14
CA SER A 11 16.15 11.87 9.20
C SER A 11 17.07 12.67 10.12
N PRO A 12 17.70 13.76 9.67
CA PRO A 12 18.44 14.63 10.57
C PRO A 12 17.51 15.24 11.64
N TYR A 13 16.20 15.00 11.53
CA TYR A 13 15.15 15.48 12.39
C TYR A 13 14.75 14.38 13.39
N THR A 14 15.16 14.57 14.65
CA THR A 14 14.48 13.95 15.79
C THR A 14 13.11 14.61 15.93
N LEU A 15 12.03 13.85 15.71
CA LEU A 15 10.68 14.32 16.03
C LEU A 15 10.63 14.81 17.49
N ASP A 16 10.10 16.01 17.72
CA ASP A 16 9.84 16.51 19.06
C ASP A 16 8.85 15.54 19.76
N GLU A 17 9.05 15.26 21.04
CA GLU A 17 8.11 14.45 21.84
C GLU A 17 6.67 15.02 21.85
N ASN A 18 6.52 16.30 21.54
CA ASN A 18 5.23 16.97 21.36
C ASN A 18 4.60 16.79 19.97
N GLU A 19 5.36 16.31 18.98
CA GLU A 19 4.90 15.93 17.63
C GLU A 19 4.50 14.44 17.53
N VAL A 20 4.70 13.68 18.61
CA VAL A 20 4.19 12.32 18.75
C VAL A 20 2.66 12.39 18.71
N LEU A 21 2.05 11.62 17.80
CA LEU A 21 0.60 11.39 17.73
C LEU A 21 0.08 11.10 19.15
N LYS A 22 -0.60 12.09 19.74
CA LYS A 22 -1.33 11.89 20.99
C LYS A 22 -2.65 11.26 20.61
N TRP A 23 -2.76 9.95 20.86
CA TRP A 23 -4.05 9.28 20.81
C TRP A 23 -5.04 10.05 21.68
N GLY A 24 -6.26 10.20 21.19
CA GLY A 24 -7.35 10.76 21.98
C GLY A 24 -7.63 9.92 23.23
N PRO A 25 -8.52 10.37 24.13
CA PRO A 25 -8.95 9.55 25.25
C PRO A 25 -9.45 8.20 24.74
N GLU A 26 -9.07 7.12 25.43
CA GLU A 26 -9.60 5.78 25.16
C GLU A 26 -11.13 5.83 25.23
N ALA A 27 -11.78 5.47 24.12
CA ALA A 27 -13.22 5.37 24.04
C ALA A 27 -13.61 3.90 24.15
N ILE A 28 -14.43 3.58 25.15
CA ILE A 28 -15.03 2.25 25.27
C ILE A 28 -16.19 2.17 24.28
N PHE A 29 -16.15 1.18 23.39
CA PHE A 29 -17.23 0.93 22.43
C PHE A 29 -18.49 0.46 23.17
N SER A 30 -19.64 1.09 22.93
CA SER A 30 -20.94 0.65 23.45
C SER A 30 -22.02 0.90 22.40
N ASP A 31 -22.95 -0.05 22.23
CA ASP A 31 -24.13 0.15 21.39
C ASP A 31 -25.04 1.23 21.98
N GLU A 32 -25.69 2.04 21.13
CA GLU A 32 -26.66 3.05 21.57
C GLU A 32 -27.89 2.43 22.27
N THR A 33 -28.05 1.10 22.20
CA THR A 33 -29.17 0.35 22.77
C THR A 33 -28.91 -0.25 24.16
N GLY A 34 -27.67 -0.23 24.66
CA GLY A 34 -27.33 -0.79 25.98
C GLY A 34 -27.61 -2.28 26.12
N THR A 35 -27.76 -3.01 25.00
CA THR A 35 -28.06 -4.44 24.97
C THR A 35 -27.51 -5.09 23.71
N SER A 36 -26.19 -5.24 23.65
CA SER A 36 -25.55 -6.39 23.03
C SER A 36 -24.12 -6.48 23.56
N ASP A 37 -23.90 -7.52 24.36
CA ASP A 37 -22.57 -8.05 24.63
C ASP A 37 -22.03 -8.48 23.26
N PHE A 38 -21.06 -7.75 22.67
CA PHE A 38 -20.47 -8.06 21.34
C PHE A 38 -19.72 -9.42 21.32
N GLY A 39 -19.97 -10.29 22.30
CA GLY A 39 -18.99 -11.25 22.77
C GLY A 39 -17.68 -10.54 23.12
N SER A 40 -16.66 -11.31 23.47
CA SER A 40 -15.30 -10.80 23.44
C SER A 40 -14.85 -10.68 21.97
N LEU A 41 -15.12 -9.56 21.31
CA LEU A 41 -14.49 -9.24 20.03
C LEU A 41 -13.03 -8.86 20.30
N ASP A 42 -12.13 -9.80 20.11
CA ASP A 42 -10.68 -9.55 20.16
C ASP A 42 -10.17 -9.31 18.75
N ILE A 43 -9.96 -8.05 18.36
CA ILE A 43 -9.43 -7.70 17.02
C ILE A 43 -8.03 -8.28 16.76
N SER A 44 -7.34 -8.77 17.79
CA SER A 44 -6.06 -9.46 17.64
C SER A 44 -6.20 -10.96 17.33
N ASP A 45 -7.43 -11.50 17.30
CA ASP A 45 -7.71 -12.86 16.89
C ASP A 45 -7.25 -13.06 15.42
N PRO A 46 -6.37 -14.04 15.13
CA PRO A 46 -5.85 -14.26 13.78
C PRO A 46 -6.93 -14.66 12.76
N SER A 47 -8.08 -15.12 13.22
CA SER A 47 -9.24 -15.44 12.38
C SER A 47 -9.99 -14.19 11.89
N ILE A 48 -9.67 -13.02 12.44
CA ILE A 48 -10.35 -11.76 12.09
C ILE A 48 -9.59 -11.02 11.01
N ARG A 49 -10.32 -10.34 10.13
CA ARG A 49 -9.79 -9.33 9.22
C ARG A 49 -10.54 -8.01 9.36
N THR A 50 -9.80 -6.93 9.21
CA THR A 50 -10.33 -5.58 9.11
C THR A 50 -10.37 -5.17 7.65
N ILE A 51 -11.52 -4.74 7.17
CA ILE A 51 -11.77 -4.36 5.79
C ILE A 51 -12.91 -3.34 5.77
N ASP A 52 -12.96 -2.46 4.79
CA ASP A 52 -14.14 -1.61 4.52
C ASP A 52 -15.15 -2.44 3.69
N LEU A 53 -16.21 -2.94 4.33
CA LEU A 53 -17.13 -3.88 3.69
C LEU A 53 -18.19 -3.19 2.83
N ASP A 54 -18.52 -1.93 3.15
CA ASP A 54 -19.60 -1.18 2.51
C ASP A 54 -19.17 0.14 1.86
N PHE A 55 -17.86 0.37 1.77
CA PHE A 55 -17.23 1.51 1.10
C PHE A 55 -17.56 2.86 1.73
N ASP A 56 -17.91 2.87 3.01
CA ASP A 56 -18.03 4.10 3.77
C ASP A 56 -16.66 4.62 4.26
N LYS A 57 -15.57 3.91 3.90
CA LYS A 57 -14.16 4.17 4.24
C LYS A 57 -13.88 4.03 5.74
N ARG A 58 -14.77 3.43 6.53
CA ARG A 58 -14.51 3.05 7.93
C ARG A 58 -13.96 1.64 7.93
N ILE A 59 -13.22 1.32 8.99
CA ILE A 59 -12.79 -0.05 9.20
C ILE A 59 -13.95 -0.82 9.79
N ASP A 60 -14.44 -1.78 9.03
CA ASP A 60 -15.33 -2.84 9.49
C ASP A 60 -14.52 -4.08 9.85
N VAL A 61 -15.21 -5.06 10.42
CA VAL A 61 -14.62 -6.32 10.82
C VAL A 61 -15.36 -7.46 10.15
N MET A 62 -14.60 -8.42 9.62
CA MET A 62 -15.11 -9.70 9.17
C MET A 62 -14.52 -10.82 10.01
N ARG A 63 -15.38 -11.75 10.43
CA ARG A 63 -15.02 -12.91 11.24
C ARG A 63 -15.66 -14.16 10.64
N PRO A 64 -14.89 -14.99 9.92
CA PRO A 64 -15.35 -16.28 9.43
C PRO A 64 -15.64 -17.23 10.60
N PHE A 65 -16.60 -18.13 10.42
CA PHE A 65 -16.86 -19.22 11.36
C PHE A 65 -17.18 -20.52 10.61
N ASP A 66 -16.90 -21.63 11.29
CA ASP A 66 -17.05 -23.00 10.77
C ASP A 66 -17.75 -23.85 11.85
N PHE A 67 -18.75 -24.65 11.46
CA PHE A 67 -19.47 -25.56 12.36
C PHE A 67 -18.83 -26.95 12.47
N GLY A 68 -17.82 -27.25 11.66
CA GLY A 68 -17.08 -28.53 11.67
C GLY A 68 -17.77 -29.67 10.92
N ASP A 69 -18.88 -29.39 10.24
CA ASP A 69 -19.58 -30.31 9.34
C ASP A 69 -19.42 -29.94 7.85
N GLY A 70 -18.49 -29.03 7.56
CA GLY A 70 -18.27 -28.46 6.23
C GLY A 70 -19.17 -27.27 5.89
N THR A 71 -20.02 -26.84 6.84
CA THR A 71 -20.82 -25.62 6.72
C THR A 71 -20.25 -24.49 7.59
N GLY A 72 -20.48 -23.26 7.17
CA GLY A 72 -19.98 -22.09 7.89
C GLY A 72 -20.52 -20.80 7.31
N GLY A 73 -19.85 -19.72 7.63
CA GLY A 73 -20.24 -18.40 7.18
C GLY A 73 -19.30 -17.32 7.69
N VAL A 74 -19.79 -16.09 7.65
CA VAL A 74 -19.05 -14.90 8.07
C VAL A 74 -19.96 -14.01 8.89
N GLU A 75 -19.45 -13.56 10.02
CA GLU A 75 -20.02 -12.46 10.79
C GLU A 75 -19.34 -11.16 10.32
N TYR A 76 -20.14 -10.25 9.80
CA TYR A 76 -19.74 -8.89 9.48
C TYR A 76 -20.14 -7.98 10.62
N ILE A 77 -19.25 -7.08 11.01
CA ILE A 77 -19.49 -6.06 12.04
C ILE A 77 -19.16 -4.71 11.39
N TYR A 78 -20.20 -3.98 11.02
CA TYR A 78 -20.10 -2.69 10.38
C TYR A 78 -19.93 -1.59 11.41
N ASN A 79 -18.96 -0.72 11.20
CA ASN A 79 -18.69 0.46 12.01
C ASN A 79 -19.51 1.64 11.47
N ARG A 80 -20.67 1.91 12.05
CA ARG A 80 -21.56 3.00 11.61
C ARG A 80 -21.19 4.34 12.24
N PRO A 81 -21.45 5.45 11.53
CA PRO A 81 -21.41 6.77 12.16
C PRO A 81 -22.42 6.83 13.33
N ALA A 82 -22.00 7.44 14.44
CA ALA A 82 -22.87 7.77 15.57
C ALA A 82 -24.05 8.64 15.12
N LYS A 83 -25.27 8.40 15.63
CA LYS A 83 -26.42 9.27 15.29
C LYS A 83 -26.37 10.60 16.03
N GLU A 84 -25.80 10.65 17.25
CA GLU A 84 -25.49 11.86 18.02
C GLU A 84 -24.31 11.58 18.99
N ASN A 85 -23.32 12.48 19.06
CA ASN A 85 -22.17 12.46 20.01
C ASN A 85 -21.05 11.43 19.81
N GLY A 86 -20.75 11.03 18.57
CA GLY A 86 -19.38 10.65 18.18
C GLY A 86 -18.85 9.29 18.66
N ILE A 87 -19.67 8.45 19.31
CA ILE A 87 -19.34 7.05 19.59
C ILE A 87 -20.03 6.18 18.53
N GLY A 88 -19.24 5.52 17.68
CA GLY A 88 -19.74 4.74 16.54
C GLY A 88 -20.73 3.67 16.98
N ALA A 89 -21.87 3.59 16.30
CA ALA A 89 -22.80 2.48 16.45
C ALA A 89 -22.28 1.30 15.63
N PHE A 90 -22.28 0.09 16.16
CA PHE A 90 -21.93 -1.09 15.35
C PHE A 90 -23.18 -1.87 14.98
N GLU A 91 -23.18 -2.45 13.80
CA GLU A 91 -24.23 -3.33 13.31
C GLU A 91 -23.58 -4.67 12.95
N SER A 92 -24.03 -5.77 13.56
CA SER A 92 -23.57 -7.10 13.17
C SER A 92 -24.56 -7.80 12.24
N ARG A 93 -24.01 -8.58 11.32
CA ARG A 93 -24.76 -9.35 10.33
C ARG A 93 -24.07 -10.68 10.07
N THR A 94 -24.81 -11.77 10.19
CA THR A 94 -24.31 -13.11 9.87
C THR A 94 -24.75 -13.55 8.48
N VAL A 95 -23.80 -14.03 7.68
CA VAL A 95 -24.01 -14.57 6.34
C VAL A 95 -23.55 -16.01 6.29
N PHE A 96 -24.37 -16.90 5.73
CA PHE A 96 -24.06 -18.33 5.60
C PHE A 96 -23.69 -18.70 4.16
N SER A 97 -22.79 -19.66 4.01
CA SER A 97 -22.39 -20.21 2.71
C SER A 97 -23.57 -20.84 1.98
N GLY A 98 -23.63 -20.68 0.65
CA GLY A 98 -24.73 -21.16 -0.18
C GLY A 98 -25.94 -20.22 -0.23
N GLY A 99 -25.85 -19.06 0.42
CA GLY A 99 -26.79 -17.96 0.29
C GLY A 99 -26.51 -17.08 -0.95
N PRO A 100 -27.29 -16.00 -1.14
CA PRO A 100 -27.09 -15.08 -2.25
C PRO A 100 -25.81 -14.23 -2.13
N GLU A 101 -25.26 -14.09 -0.92
CA GLU A 101 -24.13 -13.19 -0.61
C GLU A 101 -22.80 -13.93 -0.46
N LEU A 102 -22.86 -15.21 -0.06
CA LEU A 102 -21.69 -16.09 0.06
C LEU A 102 -21.99 -17.37 -0.74
N PRO A 103 -21.29 -17.59 -1.87
CA PRO A 103 -21.65 -18.65 -2.80
C PRO A 103 -21.46 -20.04 -2.20
N ALA A 104 -22.15 -21.04 -2.77
CA ALA A 104 -22.11 -22.41 -2.28
C ALA A 104 -20.76 -23.11 -2.47
N ASP A 105 -19.89 -22.55 -3.31
CA ASP A 105 -18.52 -23.03 -3.55
C ASP A 105 -17.51 -22.44 -2.55
N TRP A 106 -17.91 -21.50 -1.69
CA TRP A 106 -17.11 -21.04 -0.57
C TRP A 106 -16.99 -22.16 0.47
N VAL A 107 -15.75 -22.45 0.90
CA VAL A 107 -15.45 -23.59 1.76
C VAL A 107 -14.89 -23.10 3.09
N ALA A 108 -15.62 -23.38 4.18
CA ALA A 108 -15.29 -22.91 5.52
C ALA A 108 -13.87 -23.32 5.96
N ASP A 109 -13.43 -24.52 5.60
CA ASP A 109 -12.09 -25.00 5.97
C ASP A 109 -10.96 -24.38 5.12
N GLU A 110 -11.24 -24.00 3.87
CA GLU A 110 -10.24 -23.33 3.02
C GLU A 110 -10.13 -21.84 3.33
N ALA A 111 -11.19 -21.25 3.87
CA ALA A 111 -11.33 -19.82 4.12
C ALA A 111 -10.75 -19.34 5.48
N LYS A 112 -10.11 -20.23 6.24
CA LYS A 112 -9.56 -19.90 7.57
C LYS A 112 -8.34 -18.99 7.48
N PHE A 113 -8.48 -17.78 8.02
CA PHE A 113 -7.38 -16.84 8.19
C PHE A 113 -6.39 -17.29 9.27
N ASP A 114 -6.88 -17.99 10.29
CA ASP A 114 -6.12 -18.67 11.35
C ASP A 114 -5.87 -20.14 10.98
N SER A 115 -5.35 -20.39 9.78
CA SER A 115 -5.14 -21.75 9.30
C SER A 115 -4.42 -22.63 10.35
N PRO A 116 -4.96 -23.83 10.68
CA PRO A 116 -4.33 -24.74 11.62
C PRO A 116 -3.03 -25.34 11.06
N ASN A 117 -2.82 -25.24 9.75
CA ASN A 117 -1.58 -25.63 9.09
C ASN A 117 -1.21 -24.61 8.00
N PRO A 118 -0.68 -23.44 8.40
CA PRO A 118 -0.36 -22.36 7.47
C PRO A 118 0.79 -22.72 6.54
N MET A 119 1.54 -23.80 6.82
CA MET A 119 2.57 -24.33 5.93
C MET A 119 2.02 -25.02 4.69
N ILE A 120 0.76 -25.47 4.71
CA ILE A 120 0.09 -26.12 3.58
C ILE A 120 -0.87 -25.15 2.90
N ARG A 121 -1.63 -24.38 3.68
CA ARG A 121 -2.66 -23.48 3.15
C ARG A 121 -2.92 -22.33 4.11
N PHE A 122 -3.25 -21.15 3.59
CA PHE A 122 -3.86 -20.07 4.36
C PHE A 122 -4.87 -19.30 3.51
N ALA A 123 -5.73 -18.52 4.17
CA ALA A 123 -6.56 -17.50 3.54
C ALA A 123 -6.03 -16.11 3.86
N ASP A 124 -6.28 -15.15 2.97
CA ASP A 124 -6.01 -13.73 3.20
C ASP A 124 -6.95 -12.84 2.38
N LEU A 125 -6.69 -11.53 2.39
CA LEU A 125 -7.38 -10.54 1.58
C LEU A 125 -6.41 -9.86 0.60
N ALA A 126 -6.76 -9.83 -0.68
CA ALA A 126 -5.93 -9.23 -1.73
C ALA A 126 -6.77 -8.86 -2.95
N ASP A 127 -6.48 -7.74 -3.61
CA ASP A 127 -7.14 -7.36 -4.87
C ASP A 127 -6.44 -8.09 -6.04
N LEU A 128 -6.97 -9.24 -6.45
CA LEU A 128 -6.39 -10.03 -7.54
C LEU A 128 -6.94 -9.63 -8.91
N ASN A 129 -8.08 -8.95 -8.95
CA ASN A 129 -8.80 -8.67 -10.18
C ASN A 129 -8.65 -7.20 -10.65
N GLY A 130 -8.12 -6.32 -9.80
CA GLY A 130 -7.79 -4.93 -10.08
C GLY A 130 -8.97 -3.96 -9.96
N ASP A 131 -10.06 -4.36 -9.31
CA ASP A 131 -11.23 -3.52 -9.07
C ASP A 131 -11.11 -2.62 -7.82
N ARG A 132 -9.98 -2.69 -7.13
CA ARG A 132 -9.64 -1.98 -5.88
C ARG A 132 -10.42 -2.46 -4.66
N LEU A 133 -11.08 -3.61 -4.77
CA LEU A 133 -11.71 -4.28 -3.65
C LEU A 133 -10.85 -5.45 -3.23
N LEU A 134 -10.69 -5.65 -1.92
CA LEU A 134 -9.95 -6.82 -1.44
C LEU A 134 -10.82 -8.07 -1.64
N ASP A 135 -10.32 -8.99 -2.45
CA ASP A 135 -10.90 -10.30 -2.69
C ASP A 135 -10.53 -11.27 -1.56
N TRP A 136 -11.40 -12.26 -1.31
CA TRP A 136 -11.05 -13.35 -0.40
C TRP A 136 -10.16 -14.32 -1.14
N VAL A 137 -8.90 -14.42 -0.74
CA VAL A 137 -7.92 -15.28 -1.41
C VAL A 137 -7.55 -16.46 -0.53
N THR A 138 -7.27 -17.58 -1.16
CA THR A 138 -6.67 -18.75 -0.51
C THR A 138 -5.46 -19.18 -1.31
N LEU A 139 -4.40 -19.55 -0.60
CA LEU A 139 -3.19 -20.10 -1.19
C LEU A 139 -2.94 -21.46 -0.57
N ALA A 140 -2.70 -22.45 -1.41
CA ALA A 140 -2.28 -23.78 -0.99
C ALA A 140 -1.04 -24.25 -1.77
N VAL A 141 -0.17 -24.99 -1.10
CA VAL A 141 0.97 -25.65 -1.74
C VAL A 141 0.72 -27.15 -1.79
N VAL A 142 0.71 -27.70 -3.02
CA VAL A 142 0.50 -29.13 -3.29
C VAL A 142 1.69 -29.67 -4.07
N GLY A 143 2.60 -30.36 -3.38
CA GLY A 143 3.85 -30.83 -3.97
C GLY A 143 4.79 -29.66 -4.30
N GLN A 144 4.89 -29.30 -5.59
CA GLN A 144 5.65 -28.13 -6.06
C GLN A 144 4.75 -27.04 -6.64
N GLU A 145 3.44 -27.29 -6.72
CA GLU A 145 2.47 -26.35 -7.27
C GLU A 145 1.94 -25.44 -6.17
N VAL A 146 1.82 -24.15 -6.50
CA VAL A 146 1.07 -23.17 -5.70
C VAL A 146 -0.27 -22.96 -6.38
N TRP A 147 -1.32 -23.17 -5.62
CA TRP A 147 -2.71 -23.05 -6.03
C TRP A 147 -3.27 -21.79 -5.37
N ILE A 148 -3.77 -20.87 -6.17
CA ILE A 148 -4.39 -19.63 -5.68
C ILE A 148 -5.81 -19.59 -6.22
N ASP A 149 -6.75 -19.55 -5.29
CA ASP A 149 -8.17 -19.43 -5.56
C ASP A 149 -8.70 -18.21 -4.84
N TYR A 150 -9.68 -17.55 -5.43
CA TYR A 150 -10.26 -16.37 -4.83
C TYR A 150 -11.75 -16.21 -5.12
N TRP A 151 -12.44 -15.53 -4.22
CA TRP A 151 -13.81 -15.11 -4.38
C TRP A 151 -13.79 -13.59 -4.55
N PRO A 152 -14.09 -13.08 -5.76
CA PRO A 152 -14.09 -11.65 -6.00
C PRO A 152 -15.07 -10.92 -5.08
N ASN A 153 -14.65 -9.79 -4.52
CA ASN A 153 -15.54 -8.96 -3.72
C ASN A 153 -16.62 -8.34 -4.63
N ALA A 154 -17.88 -8.64 -4.34
CA ALA A 154 -19.03 -8.15 -5.08
C ALA A 154 -19.76 -7.01 -4.37
N ASN A 155 -19.04 -6.28 -3.50
CA ASN A 155 -19.49 -5.14 -2.70
C ASN A 155 -20.48 -5.50 -1.56
N GLY A 156 -20.45 -4.78 -0.45
CA GLY A 156 -21.43 -4.87 0.64
C GLY A 156 -21.35 -6.18 1.42
N GLY A 157 -20.17 -6.80 1.49
CA GLY A 157 -19.98 -8.14 2.05
C GLY A 157 -20.53 -9.28 1.18
N ASN A 158 -20.83 -9.01 -0.11
CA ASN A 158 -21.15 -10.04 -1.09
C ASN A 158 -19.87 -10.55 -1.76
N TRP A 159 -19.85 -11.82 -2.13
CA TRP A 159 -18.74 -12.46 -2.81
C TRP A 159 -19.22 -13.17 -4.07
N ALA A 160 -18.50 -13.00 -5.17
CA ALA A 160 -18.75 -13.74 -6.40
C ALA A 160 -18.23 -15.17 -6.29
N SER A 161 -18.65 -16.03 -7.23
CA SER A 161 -18.19 -17.42 -7.30
C SER A 161 -16.68 -17.54 -7.41
N ARG A 162 -16.14 -18.67 -6.92
CA ARG A 162 -14.71 -18.98 -6.90
C ARG A 162 -14.12 -18.84 -8.30
N LYS A 163 -12.95 -18.21 -8.37
CA LYS A 163 -12.03 -18.22 -9.49
C LYS A 163 -10.71 -18.86 -9.06
N SER A 164 -9.97 -19.36 -10.05
CA SER A 164 -8.65 -19.97 -9.85
C SER A 164 -7.67 -19.30 -10.79
N THR A 165 -6.49 -18.96 -10.29
CA THR A 165 -5.40 -18.48 -11.14
C THR A 165 -4.70 -19.64 -11.84
N GLU A 166 -3.84 -19.30 -12.80
CA GLU A 166 -2.80 -20.20 -13.25
C GLU A 166 -1.98 -20.72 -12.05
N ARG A 167 -1.57 -21.99 -12.12
CA ARG A 167 -0.76 -22.63 -11.07
C ARG A 167 0.70 -22.21 -11.23
N LEU A 168 1.34 -21.84 -10.13
CA LEU A 168 2.76 -21.53 -10.12
C LEU A 168 3.58 -22.74 -9.71
N LEU A 169 4.84 -22.81 -10.15
CA LEU A 169 5.80 -23.79 -9.67
C LEU A 169 6.77 -23.13 -8.69
N ALA A 170 6.76 -23.59 -7.44
CA ALA A 170 7.64 -23.11 -6.38
C ALA A 170 8.20 -24.29 -5.58
N SER A 171 9.32 -24.84 -6.05
CA SER A 171 9.95 -25.99 -5.40
C SER A 171 10.37 -25.67 -3.95
N GLY A 172 10.03 -26.59 -3.04
CA GLY A 172 10.39 -26.52 -1.62
C GLY A 172 9.70 -25.41 -0.84
N ALA A 173 8.72 -24.73 -1.41
CA ALA A 173 7.96 -23.69 -0.73
C ALA A 173 6.94 -24.29 0.25
N GLN A 174 6.64 -23.53 1.29
CA GLN A 174 5.48 -23.70 2.16
C GLN A 174 4.53 -22.53 1.95
N ALA A 175 3.24 -22.71 2.21
CA ALA A 175 2.25 -21.68 1.94
C ALA A 175 2.54 -20.38 2.72
N ASP A 176 2.93 -20.47 3.98
CA ASP A 176 3.30 -19.33 4.83
C ASP A 176 4.65 -18.66 4.48
N ASP A 177 5.36 -19.13 3.45
CA ASP A 177 6.50 -18.43 2.86
C ASP A 177 6.05 -17.30 1.91
N PHE A 178 4.77 -17.29 1.50
CA PHE A 178 4.20 -16.36 0.54
C PHE A 178 3.45 -15.20 1.20
N ARG A 179 3.39 -14.07 0.50
CA ARG A 179 2.64 -12.87 0.83
C ARG A 179 1.99 -12.31 -0.43
N PHE A 180 0.83 -11.69 -0.26
CA PHE A 180 0.15 -10.92 -1.30
C PHE A 180 0.50 -9.44 -1.13
N MET A 181 1.02 -8.81 -2.18
CA MET A 181 1.43 -7.40 -2.16
C MET A 181 1.60 -6.89 -3.58
N ASP A 182 1.07 -5.70 -3.91
CA ASP A 182 1.35 -5.00 -5.17
C ASP A 182 2.80 -4.48 -5.13
N VAL A 183 3.72 -5.14 -5.82
CA VAL A 183 5.16 -4.80 -5.80
C VAL A 183 5.58 -3.88 -6.93
N ASN A 184 4.76 -3.76 -7.97
CA ASN A 184 5.04 -2.94 -9.15
C ASN A 184 4.15 -1.69 -9.22
N ALA A 185 3.30 -1.46 -8.22
CA ALA A 185 2.36 -0.35 -8.10
C ALA A 185 1.46 -0.17 -9.34
N ASP A 186 1.02 -1.27 -9.95
CA ASP A 186 0.06 -1.26 -11.06
C ASP A 186 -1.41 -1.39 -10.62
N GLY A 187 -1.64 -1.63 -9.32
CA GLY A 187 -2.96 -1.79 -8.73
C GLY A 187 -3.46 -3.24 -8.70
N LEU A 188 -2.70 -4.21 -9.19
CA LEU A 188 -2.96 -5.63 -9.01
C LEU A 188 -2.08 -6.19 -7.90
N THR A 189 -2.64 -7.09 -7.08
CA THR A 189 -1.85 -7.71 -6.02
C THR A 189 -0.96 -8.81 -6.60
N ASP A 190 0.35 -8.69 -6.38
CA ASP A 190 1.35 -9.68 -6.77
C ASP A 190 1.59 -10.74 -5.68
N LEU A 191 2.33 -11.79 -6.02
CA LEU A 191 2.74 -12.82 -5.07
C LEU A 191 4.23 -12.71 -4.77
N VAL A 192 4.59 -12.65 -3.49
CA VAL A 192 5.97 -12.56 -3.02
C VAL A 192 6.29 -13.73 -2.11
N ARG A 193 7.32 -14.51 -2.45
CA ARG A 193 7.96 -15.52 -1.58
C ARG A 193 9.19 -14.92 -0.92
N VAL A 194 9.30 -15.08 0.40
CA VAL A 194 10.44 -14.63 1.20
C VAL A 194 11.29 -15.81 1.66
N ASP A 195 12.53 -15.85 1.23
CA ASP A 195 13.54 -16.83 1.63
C ASP A 195 14.70 -16.14 2.38
N ALA A 196 15.64 -16.93 2.91
CA ALA A 196 16.84 -16.38 3.54
C ALA A 196 17.71 -15.64 2.50
N PHE A 197 17.74 -14.30 2.57
CA PHE A 197 18.46 -13.39 1.66
C PHE A 197 17.92 -13.30 0.23
N GLN A 198 16.76 -13.89 -0.04
CA GLN A 198 16.18 -13.89 -1.38
C GLN A 198 14.69 -13.57 -1.34
N LEU A 199 14.24 -12.77 -2.30
CA LEU A 199 12.84 -12.63 -2.66
C LEU A 199 12.61 -13.26 -4.03
N THR A 200 11.53 -14.01 -4.17
CA THR A 200 11.02 -14.42 -5.48
C THR A 200 9.62 -13.87 -5.61
N PHE A 201 9.30 -13.18 -6.69
CA PHE A 201 7.96 -12.65 -6.89
C PHE A 201 7.44 -12.94 -8.30
N TRP A 202 6.12 -13.04 -8.38
CA TRP A 202 5.37 -13.29 -9.60
C TRP A 202 4.40 -12.13 -9.78
N ILE A 203 4.52 -11.42 -10.90
CA ILE A 203 3.65 -10.29 -11.20
C ILE A 203 2.29 -10.80 -11.66
N ASN A 204 1.22 -10.30 -11.06
CA ASN A 204 -0.13 -10.54 -11.53
C ASN A 204 -0.33 -9.75 -12.82
N THR A 205 -0.42 -10.45 -13.95
CA THR A 205 -0.59 -9.81 -15.27
C THR A 205 -2.06 -9.56 -15.62
N GLY A 206 -2.95 -9.77 -14.65
CA GLY A 206 -4.40 -9.80 -14.84
C GLY A 206 -4.86 -11.09 -15.52
N ALA A 207 -6.18 -11.19 -15.72
CA ALA A 207 -6.83 -12.33 -16.36
C ALA A 207 -6.44 -13.69 -15.76
N ASP A 208 -6.27 -13.74 -14.44
CA ASP A 208 -5.95 -14.94 -13.68
C ASP A 208 -4.57 -15.55 -14.03
N GLN A 209 -3.63 -14.73 -14.55
CA GLN A 209 -2.29 -15.13 -14.98
C GLN A 209 -1.18 -14.46 -14.15
N TRP A 210 -0.02 -15.13 -14.15
CA TRP A 210 1.18 -14.68 -13.46
C TRP A 210 2.35 -14.59 -14.44
N SER A 211 3.29 -13.68 -14.17
CA SER A 211 4.57 -13.64 -14.88
C SER A 211 5.45 -14.85 -14.56
N ASP A 212 6.53 -15.02 -15.33
CA ASP A 212 7.67 -15.82 -14.88
C ASP A 212 8.23 -15.27 -13.54
N PRO A 213 8.83 -16.12 -12.68
CA PRO A 213 9.39 -15.68 -11.41
C PRO A 213 10.54 -14.69 -11.59
N ILE A 214 10.49 -13.59 -10.85
CA ILE A 214 11.56 -12.61 -10.75
C ILE A 214 12.28 -12.82 -9.42
N VAL A 215 13.60 -13.01 -9.47
CA VAL A 215 14.42 -13.35 -8.29
C VAL A 215 15.33 -12.19 -7.90
N ARG A 216 15.35 -11.86 -6.62
CA ARG A 216 16.24 -10.88 -6.00
C ARG A 216 17.03 -11.50 -4.86
N THR A 217 18.35 -11.36 -4.92
CA THR A 217 19.30 -12.01 -3.99
C THR A 217 19.96 -11.03 -3.02
N ASP A 218 19.42 -9.82 -2.95
CA ASP A 218 19.85 -8.72 -2.09
C ASP A 218 18.85 -8.42 -0.97
N ALA A 219 18.00 -9.39 -0.61
CA ALA A 219 17.04 -9.23 0.46
C ALA A 219 17.74 -9.24 1.84
N PRO A 220 17.17 -8.57 2.85
CA PRO A 220 17.66 -8.69 4.22
C PRO A 220 17.66 -10.14 4.72
N PRO A 221 18.48 -10.48 5.72
CA PRO A 221 18.41 -11.78 6.38
C PRO A 221 17.01 -12.02 6.91
N PHE A 222 16.48 -13.20 6.59
CA PHE A 222 15.18 -13.68 7.04
C PHE A 222 15.36 -15.03 7.72
N THR A 223 14.76 -15.20 8.90
CA THR A 223 14.64 -16.49 9.56
C THR A 223 13.22 -16.65 10.07
N LYS A 224 12.52 -17.65 9.52
CA LYS A 224 11.14 -17.97 9.87
C LYS A 224 10.97 -18.13 11.38
N GLY A 225 9.95 -17.48 11.93
CA GLY A 225 9.65 -17.49 13.37
C GLY A 225 10.52 -16.58 14.24
N LEU A 226 11.56 -15.94 13.70
CA LEU A 226 12.40 -14.96 14.41
C LEU A 226 12.35 -13.57 13.78
N THR A 227 12.38 -13.50 12.45
CA THR A 227 12.19 -12.25 11.72
C THR A 227 10.71 -11.91 11.67
N VAL A 228 10.37 -10.69 12.07
CA VAL A 228 9.03 -10.15 11.90
C VAL A 228 8.99 -9.36 10.59
N LEU A 229 8.05 -9.72 9.71
CA LEU A 229 7.79 -8.99 8.47
C LEU A 229 6.57 -8.09 8.63
N ARG A 230 6.62 -6.92 8.02
CA ARG A 230 5.49 -5.98 7.90
C ARG A 230 5.50 -5.34 6.52
N THR A 231 4.31 -5.02 6.01
CA THR A 231 4.17 -4.19 4.81
C THR A 231 3.81 -2.78 5.24
N LEU A 232 4.62 -1.81 4.86
CA LEU A 232 4.36 -0.38 5.10
C LEU A 232 5.22 0.46 4.14
N ASP A 233 4.77 1.66 3.83
CA ASP A 233 5.55 2.65 3.09
C ASP A 233 6.55 3.33 4.04
N VAL A 234 7.78 2.82 4.09
CA VAL A 234 8.82 3.29 5.03
C VAL A 234 9.48 4.57 4.52
N ASN A 235 9.67 4.68 3.21
CA ASN A 235 10.36 5.80 2.58
C ASN A 235 9.41 6.97 2.21
N GLY A 236 8.09 6.77 2.35
CA GLY A 236 7.06 7.77 2.09
C GLY A 236 6.80 8.00 0.61
N ASN A 237 7.14 7.07 -0.29
CA ASN A 237 7.00 7.22 -1.74
C ASN A 237 5.61 6.85 -2.29
N GLY A 238 4.65 6.51 -1.42
CA GLY A 238 3.30 6.15 -1.80
C GLY A 238 3.16 4.73 -2.37
N THR A 239 4.16 3.86 -2.13
CA THR A 239 4.16 2.44 -2.50
C THR A 239 4.53 1.56 -1.30
N PRO A 240 4.00 0.34 -1.20
CA PRO A 240 4.32 -0.54 -0.07
C PRO A 240 5.78 -1.03 -0.13
N ASP A 241 6.49 -0.94 1.00
CA ASP A 241 7.76 -1.63 1.20
C ASP A 241 7.54 -2.90 2.04
N LEU A 242 8.47 -3.85 1.93
CA LEU A 242 8.56 -4.96 2.88
C LEU A 242 9.59 -4.61 3.96
N PHE A 243 9.17 -4.61 5.22
CA PHE A 243 9.98 -4.27 6.38
C PHE A 243 10.36 -5.50 7.20
N TRP A 244 11.62 -5.58 7.61
CA TRP A 244 12.20 -6.59 8.47
C TRP A 244 12.51 -6.02 9.85
N ASP A 245 11.93 -6.62 10.88
CA ASP A 245 12.41 -6.53 12.25
C ASP A 245 13.17 -7.81 12.62
N ASN A 246 14.49 -7.65 12.72
CA ASN A 246 15.45 -8.68 13.09
C ASN A 246 15.94 -8.52 14.54
N SER A 247 15.20 -7.81 15.40
CA SER A 247 15.56 -7.60 16.81
C SER A 247 15.68 -8.87 17.63
N ALA A 248 14.96 -9.94 17.24
CA ALA A 248 15.04 -11.25 17.88
C ALA A 248 16.19 -12.12 17.35
N LEU A 249 16.89 -11.71 16.28
CA LEU A 249 18.00 -12.49 15.73
C LEU A 249 19.27 -12.32 16.57
N PRO A 250 19.99 -13.42 16.90
CA PRO A 250 21.30 -13.31 17.53
C PRO A 250 22.26 -12.57 16.60
N LYS A 251 22.86 -11.47 17.08
CA LYS A 251 23.79 -10.64 16.28
C LYS A 251 24.97 -11.43 15.72
N GLN A 252 25.37 -12.52 16.36
CA GLN A 252 26.44 -13.40 15.90
C GLN A 252 26.06 -14.25 14.67
N SER A 253 24.77 -14.46 14.44
CA SER A 253 24.24 -15.20 13.29
C SER A 253 24.08 -14.33 12.04
N LEU A 254 24.25 -13.02 12.18
CA LEU A 254 24.09 -12.05 11.10
C LEU A 254 25.45 -11.64 10.52
N PRO A 255 25.51 -11.33 9.21
CA PRO A 255 26.67 -10.63 8.64
C PRO A 255 27.03 -9.40 9.46
N LYS A 256 28.34 -9.14 9.60
CA LYS A 256 28.82 -8.00 10.39
C LYS A 256 28.30 -6.71 9.77
N GLY A 257 27.64 -5.88 10.60
CA GLY A 257 27.06 -4.61 10.16
C GLY A 257 25.61 -4.70 9.69
N THR A 258 24.99 -5.88 9.71
CA THR A 258 23.55 -6.02 9.45
C THR A 258 22.75 -5.16 10.44
N PRO A 259 21.85 -4.30 9.94
CA PRO A 259 20.98 -3.50 10.80
C PRO A 259 19.92 -4.36 11.49
N THR A 260 19.46 -3.93 12.67
CA THR A 260 18.33 -4.57 13.36
C THR A 260 17.03 -4.45 12.56
N TYR A 261 16.84 -3.31 11.90
CA TYR A 261 15.67 -3.03 11.07
C TYR A 261 16.13 -2.75 9.66
N SER A 262 15.46 -3.32 8.66
CA SER A 262 15.76 -3.12 7.24
C SER A 262 14.46 -3.11 6.45
N TYR A 263 14.47 -2.54 5.25
CA TYR A 263 13.33 -2.66 4.34
C TYR A 263 13.79 -2.90 2.91
N PHE A 264 12.90 -3.42 2.10
CA PHE A 264 13.11 -3.64 0.68
C PHE A 264 12.06 -2.84 -0.10
N ASP A 265 12.55 -1.91 -0.89
CA ASP A 265 11.77 -1.06 -1.79
C ASP A 265 11.75 -1.69 -3.20
N PHE A 266 10.55 -2.06 -3.64
CA PHE A 266 10.31 -2.74 -4.92
C PHE A 266 10.21 -1.78 -6.10
N VAL A 267 9.95 -0.50 -5.85
CA VAL A 267 9.60 0.49 -6.86
C VAL A 267 10.72 1.51 -7.06
N GLY A 268 11.30 2.02 -5.99
CA GLY A 268 12.26 3.12 -6.00
C GLY A 268 11.64 4.48 -5.74
N ASP A 269 12.38 5.55 -6.05
CA ASP A 269 11.98 6.92 -5.72
C ASP A 269 10.81 7.45 -6.56
N LEU A 270 10.49 6.81 -7.68
CA LEU A 270 9.42 7.23 -8.58
C LEU A 270 8.41 6.12 -8.76
N LYS A 271 7.17 6.44 -8.42
CA LYS A 271 6.03 5.57 -8.69
C LYS A 271 5.85 5.33 -10.20
N PRO A 272 5.66 4.07 -10.63
CA PRO A 272 5.46 3.73 -12.03
C PRO A 272 4.10 4.23 -12.52
N ASN A 273 3.90 4.13 -13.84
CA ASN A 273 2.67 4.53 -14.52
C ASN A 273 2.34 6.03 -14.47
N LEU A 274 3.31 6.88 -14.09
CA LEU A 274 3.23 8.34 -14.18
C LEU A 274 3.72 8.85 -15.55
N LEU A 275 3.02 9.84 -16.11
CA LEU A 275 3.38 10.44 -17.40
C LEU A 275 4.63 11.33 -17.24
N GLN A 276 5.78 10.87 -17.74
CA GLN A 276 7.02 11.66 -17.63
C GLN A 276 7.37 12.49 -18.85
N VAL A 277 6.95 12.09 -20.06
CA VAL A 277 7.41 12.75 -21.29
C VAL A 277 6.24 13.02 -22.22
N ILE A 278 6.14 14.26 -22.68
CA ILE A 278 5.27 14.68 -23.76
C ILE A 278 6.16 15.17 -24.89
N ASP A 279 6.06 14.54 -26.07
CA ASP A 279 6.73 14.99 -27.29
C ASP A 279 5.66 15.26 -28.35
N ASN A 280 5.64 16.49 -28.89
CA ASN A 280 4.65 16.88 -29.89
C ASN A 280 5.05 16.50 -31.33
N GLY A 281 6.21 15.88 -31.53
CA GLY A 281 6.73 15.43 -32.82
C GLY A 281 7.23 16.55 -33.75
N ILE A 282 7.20 17.81 -33.31
CA ILE A 282 7.65 18.97 -34.08
C ILE A 282 8.71 19.80 -33.34
N GLY A 283 9.37 19.20 -32.35
CA GLY A 283 10.54 19.76 -31.66
C GLY A 283 10.31 20.17 -30.20
N ARG A 284 9.05 20.32 -29.75
CA ARG A 284 8.77 20.61 -28.34
C ARG A 284 8.65 19.33 -27.54
N ARG A 285 9.49 19.21 -26.52
CA ARG A 285 9.50 18.11 -25.57
C ARG A 285 9.36 18.65 -24.15
N THR A 286 8.44 18.07 -23.39
CA THR A 286 8.19 18.40 -21.99
C THR A 286 8.49 17.17 -21.14
N LEU A 287 9.45 17.29 -20.24
CA LEU A 287 9.76 16.34 -19.19
C LEU A 287 9.01 16.74 -17.91
N ILE A 288 8.38 15.77 -17.26
CA ILE A 288 7.67 15.92 -15.99
C ILE A 288 8.35 15.00 -14.99
N GLU A 289 8.87 15.61 -13.93
CA GLU A 289 9.48 14.94 -12.78
C GLU A 289 8.48 15.00 -11.63
N TYR A 290 8.32 13.89 -10.92
CA TYR A 290 7.43 13.78 -9.77
C TYR A 290 8.23 13.57 -8.49
N LYS A 291 7.60 13.90 -7.37
CA LYS A 291 8.08 13.62 -6.01
C LYS A 291 6.90 13.26 -5.11
N SER A 292 7.19 12.66 -3.96
CA SER A 292 6.18 12.48 -2.93
C SER A 292 5.89 13.80 -2.22
N SER A 293 4.63 14.06 -1.87
CA SER A 293 4.24 15.18 -1.00
C SER A 293 4.92 15.13 0.37
N VAL A 294 5.42 13.96 0.80
CA VAL A 294 6.20 13.79 2.02
C VAL A 294 7.50 14.58 1.96
N GLU A 295 8.13 14.72 0.79
CA GLU A 295 9.36 15.50 0.63
C GLU A 295 9.13 16.98 0.95
N ASP A 296 8.02 17.55 0.47
CA ASP A 296 7.66 18.93 0.76
C ASP A 296 7.27 19.13 2.22
N TYR A 297 6.59 18.16 2.83
CA TYR A 297 6.30 18.19 4.26
C TYR A 297 7.58 18.20 5.11
N LEU A 298 8.54 17.33 4.78
CA LEU A 298 9.82 17.24 5.49
C LEU A 298 10.68 18.50 5.28
N ALA A 299 10.66 19.09 4.09
CA ALA A 299 11.32 20.37 3.83
C ALA A 299 10.70 21.50 4.67
N ALA A 300 9.37 21.61 4.68
CA ALA A 300 8.67 22.62 5.46
C ALA A 300 8.90 22.44 6.99
N LEU A 301 8.94 21.19 7.46
CA LEU A 301 9.30 20.86 8.84
C LEU A 301 10.73 21.31 9.18
N ALA A 302 11.69 21.06 8.29
CA ALA A 302 13.09 21.47 8.46
C ALA A 302 13.27 23.00 8.53
N ASP A 303 12.46 23.73 7.77
CA ASP A 303 12.46 25.20 7.74
C ASP A 303 11.70 25.83 8.93
N GLY A 304 11.16 25.02 9.85
CA GLY A 304 10.40 25.49 11.01
C GLY A 304 8.97 25.95 10.66
N HIS A 305 8.46 25.53 9.51
CA HIS A 305 7.12 25.80 9.02
C HIS A 305 6.36 24.49 8.75
N PRO A 306 6.20 23.60 9.76
CA PRO A 306 5.51 22.33 9.55
C PRO A 306 4.09 22.56 9.06
N TRP A 307 3.59 21.65 8.22
CA TRP A 307 2.22 21.72 7.76
C TRP A 307 1.24 21.66 8.93
N THR A 308 0.16 22.42 8.82
CA THR A 308 -0.91 22.50 9.82
C THR A 308 -1.57 21.15 10.05
N GLN A 309 -1.66 20.33 9.01
CA GLN A 309 -2.19 18.97 9.03
C GLN A 309 -1.25 18.03 8.30
N LYS A 310 -1.16 16.79 8.79
CA LYS A 310 -0.43 15.71 8.12
C LYS A 310 -1.42 14.94 7.25
N LEU A 311 -1.02 14.64 6.02
CA LEU A 311 -1.82 13.78 5.14
C LEU A 311 -1.78 12.34 5.65
N PRO A 312 -2.90 11.60 5.59
CA PRO A 312 -2.94 10.20 6.02
C PRO A 312 -2.17 9.26 5.08
N THR A 313 -1.99 9.67 3.82
CA THR A 313 -1.23 8.95 2.80
C THR A 313 -0.39 9.93 1.98
N PRO A 314 0.78 9.53 1.46
CA PRO A 314 1.51 10.33 0.49
C PRO A 314 0.71 10.60 -0.78
N VAL A 315 0.98 11.74 -1.41
CA VAL A 315 0.42 12.12 -2.71
C VAL A 315 1.58 12.35 -3.68
N ASP A 316 1.56 11.69 -4.83
CA ASP A 316 2.50 11.95 -5.92
C ASP A 316 2.20 13.31 -6.55
N VAL A 317 3.18 14.21 -6.56
CA VAL A 317 3.03 15.59 -7.05
C VAL A 317 4.10 15.93 -8.09
N VAL A 318 3.82 16.89 -8.98
CA VAL A 318 4.78 17.35 -9.99
C VAL A 318 5.88 18.16 -9.31
N ALA A 319 7.12 17.67 -9.30
CA ALA A 319 8.27 18.36 -8.75
C ALA A 319 8.82 19.41 -9.72
N ARG A 320 8.96 19.04 -11.00
CA ARG A 320 9.49 19.92 -12.03
C ARG A 320 8.88 19.59 -13.38
N THR A 321 8.61 20.63 -14.15
CA THR A 321 8.39 20.52 -15.59
C THR A 321 9.55 21.17 -16.32
N THR A 322 10.22 20.44 -17.22
CA THR A 322 11.26 20.98 -18.10
C THR A 322 10.78 20.94 -19.54
N THR A 323 10.65 22.09 -20.19
CA THR A 323 10.25 22.21 -21.59
C THR A 323 11.45 22.63 -22.43
N SER A 324 11.75 21.84 -23.46
CA SER A 324 12.76 22.14 -24.47
C SER A 324 12.09 22.29 -25.85
N ILE A 325 12.60 23.19 -26.68
CA ILE A 325 12.04 23.48 -28.02
C ILE A 325 12.85 22.86 -29.18
N GLY A 326 13.89 22.08 -28.86
CA GLY A 326 14.71 21.37 -29.86
C GLY A 326 15.53 22.29 -30.77
N LEU A 327 15.57 23.58 -30.46
CA LEU A 327 16.36 24.60 -31.12
C LEU A 327 17.29 25.23 -30.07
N ASP A 328 18.43 25.71 -30.55
CA ASP A 328 19.35 26.58 -29.82
C ASP A 328 19.19 27.98 -30.44
N LEU A 329 18.32 28.79 -29.83
CA LEU A 329 17.94 30.12 -30.30
C LEU A 329 19.04 31.15 -30.02
N ASN A 330 19.87 30.93 -28.99
CA ASN A 330 20.92 31.86 -28.57
C ASN A 330 22.30 31.54 -29.20
N ALA A 331 22.41 30.39 -29.87
CA ALA A 331 23.60 29.85 -30.55
C ALA A 331 24.82 29.62 -29.63
N ASP A 332 24.59 29.34 -28.35
CA ASP A 332 25.64 29.05 -27.36
C ASP A 332 26.06 27.57 -27.33
N GLY A 333 25.35 26.71 -28.06
CA GLY A 333 25.59 25.28 -28.17
C GLY A 333 24.97 24.44 -27.03
N ALA A 334 24.17 25.05 -26.16
CA ALA A 334 23.35 24.38 -25.16
C ALA A 334 21.87 24.29 -25.61
N PRO A 335 21.08 23.35 -25.08
CA PRO A 335 19.64 23.33 -25.32
C PRO A 335 18.95 24.50 -24.59
N ASP A 336 18.03 25.18 -25.27
CA ASP A 336 17.14 26.13 -24.60
C ASP A 336 16.07 25.37 -23.80
N GLU A 337 16.12 25.54 -22.48
CA GLU A 337 15.25 24.85 -21.53
C GLU A 337 14.51 25.84 -20.62
N TYR A 338 13.23 25.57 -20.43
CA TYR A 338 12.38 26.23 -19.46
C TYR A 338 12.04 25.27 -18.33
N HIS A 339 12.49 25.56 -17.12
CA HIS A 339 12.24 24.78 -15.92
C HIS A 339 11.20 25.48 -15.05
N MET A 340 10.17 24.73 -14.65
CA MET A 340 9.19 25.15 -13.65
C MET A 340 9.28 24.18 -12.46
N ASP A 341 9.97 24.61 -11.42
CA ASP A 341 10.05 23.90 -10.13
C ASP A 341 8.78 24.18 -9.32
N THR A 342 8.10 23.14 -8.83
CA THR A 342 6.89 23.28 -8.00
C THR A 342 7.11 22.67 -6.61
N SER A 343 6.68 23.39 -5.58
CA SER A 343 6.66 22.91 -4.19
C SER A 343 5.28 23.14 -3.59
N TYR A 344 4.78 22.16 -2.85
CA TYR A 344 3.42 22.14 -2.29
C TYR A 344 3.44 22.24 -0.79
N PHE A 345 2.40 22.83 -0.20
CA PHE A 345 2.40 23.10 1.23
C PHE A 345 0.99 23.01 1.81
N ASP A 346 0.93 22.65 3.10
CA ASP A 346 -0.31 22.54 3.85
C ASP A 346 -1.35 21.67 3.12
N GLY A 347 -0.99 20.41 2.87
CA GLY A 347 -1.91 19.40 2.37
C GLY A 347 -3.09 19.21 3.34
N PHE A 348 -4.31 19.24 2.81
CA PHE A 348 -5.54 19.10 3.60
C PHE A 348 -6.32 17.84 3.22
N PHE A 349 -6.48 16.96 4.19
CA PHE A 349 -7.38 15.80 4.10
C PHE A 349 -8.57 16.03 5.03
N GLU A 350 -9.76 16.11 4.44
CA GLU A 350 -11.00 16.26 5.19
C GLU A 350 -11.41 14.87 5.69
N VAL A 351 -11.52 14.70 7.01
CA VAL A 351 -11.67 13.37 7.65
C VAL A 351 -13.10 12.85 7.74
N ILE A 352 -14.11 13.71 7.55
CA ILE A 352 -15.53 13.32 7.68
C ILE A 352 -15.99 12.66 6.37
N GLU A 353 -15.77 13.32 5.25
CA GLU A 353 -15.98 12.86 3.87
C GLU A 353 -14.83 11.97 3.39
N LYS A 354 -13.68 12.04 4.08
CA LYS A 354 -12.46 11.25 3.81
C LYS A 354 -11.95 11.52 2.40
N GLU A 355 -11.70 12.80 2.15
CA GLU A 355 -11.32 13.31 0.84
C GLU A 355 -10.09 14.20 0.97
N PHE A 356 -9.12 13.96 0.09
CA PHE A 356 -8.03 14.90 -0.12
C PHE A 356 -8.58 16.14 -0.83
N ARG A 357 -8.45 17.30 -0.19
CA ARG A 357 -8.96 18.59 -0.70
C ARG A 357 -7.93 19.38 -1.49
N GLY A 358 -6.69 18.93 -1.51
CA GLY A 358 -5.57 19.61 -2.15
C GLY A 358 -4.60 20.23 -1.14
N PHE A 359 -3.74 21.09 -1.68
CA PHE A 359 -2.76 21.86 -0.91
C PHE A 359 -3.27 23.29 -0.75
N ALA A 360 -3.05 23.90 0.41
CA ALA A 360 -3.47 25.29 0.63
C ALA A 360 -2.71 26.27 -0.26
N PHE A 361 -1.44 25.98 -0.56
CA PHE A 361 -0.65 26.73 -1.53
C PHE A 361 0.37 25.86 -2.26
N ALA A 362 0.74 26.32 -3.45
CA ALA A 362 1.86 25.80 -4.21
C ALA A 362 2.74 26.98 -4.67
N GLN A 363 4.05 26.81 -4.58
CA GLN A 363 5.03 27.76 -5.10
C GLN A 363 5.57 27.23 -6.42
N GLN A 364 5.65 28.10 -7.43
CA GLN A 364 6.30 27.80 -8.69
C GLN A 364 7.47 28.76 -8.92
N ILE A 365 8.65 28.19 -9.18
CA ILE A 365 9.84 28.94 -9.57
C ILE A 365 10.13 28.60 -11.02
N MET A 366 10.00 29.62 -11.87
CA MET A 366 10.21 29.50 -13.30
C MET A 366 11.60 30.03 -13.65
N ARG A 367 12.39 29.21 -14.33
CA ARG A 367 13.74 29.52 -14.82
C ARG A 367 13.80 29.17 -16.29
N GLY A 368 14.08 30.15 -17.12
CA GLY A 368 14.38 29.97 -18.54
C GLY A 368 15.41 31.00 -18.94
N ASP A 369 15.89 30.90 -20.17
CA ASP A 369 16.59 32.03 -20.80
C ASP A 369 15.61 33.17 -21.09
N ASP A 370 16.07 34.20 -21.79
CA ASP A 370 15.25 35.37 -22.11
C ASP A 370 14.01 35.02 -22.95
N TYR A 371 13.77 33.77 -23.37
CA TYR A 371 12.66 33.36 -24.22
C TYR A 371 11.67 32.40 -23.52
N ASP A 372 10.44 32.86 -23.29
CA ASP A 372 9.36 32.02 -22.80
C ASP A 372 8.64 31.30 -23.97
N PRO A 373 8.71 29.96 -24.07
CA PRO A 373 8.07 29.21 -25.16
C PRO A 373 6.54 29.11 -25.04
N GLU A 374 5.93 29.43 -23.90
CA GLU A 374 4.47 29.48 -23.74
C GLU A 374 3.88 30.81 -24.19
N THR A 375 4.56 31.93 -23.92
CA THR A 375 4.07 33.27 -24.26
C THR A 375 4.71 33.85 -25.53
N GLY A 376 5.83 33.28 -26.00
CA GLY A 376 6.66 33.85 -27.06
C GLY A 376 7.28 35.20 -26.68
N ALA A 377 7.24 35.55 -25.40
CA ALA A 377 7.71 36.84 -24.90
C ALA A 377 9.18 36.76 -24.47
N THR A 378 9.93 37.80 -24.82
CA THR A 378 11.27 37.98 -24.29
C THR A 378 11.14 38.57 -22.89
N VAL A 379 11.46 37.84 -21.82
CA VAL A 379 11.43 38.40 -20.46
C VAL A 379 12.69 39.23 -20.29
N GLY A 380 12.62 40.49 -20.73
CA GLY A 380 13.72 41.44 -20.61
C GLY A 380 14.11 41.60 -19.14
N GLY A 381 15.30 41.13 -18.78
CA GLY A 381 15.87 41.35 -17.46
C GLY A 381 15.99 42.84 -17.13
N THR A 382 15.70 43.17 -15.87
CA THR A 382 16.20 44.36 -15.20
C THR A 382 16.81 43.99 -13.87
#